data_AF-A0A317J3A8-F1
#
_entry.id   AF-A0A317J3A8-F1
#
_cell.length_a   1.000
_cell.length_b   1.000
_cell.length_c   1.000
_cell.angle_alpha   90.00
_cell.angle_beta   90.00
_cell.angle_gamma   90.00
#
_symmetry.space_group_name_H-M   'P 1'
#
loop_
_entity.id
_entity.type
_entity.pdbx_description
1 polymer ?
#
loop_
_entity_poly.entity_id
_entity_poly.type
_entity_poly.pdbx_seq_one_letter_code
_entity_poly.pdbx_strand_id
1 'polypeptide(L)'
;MRISIDHIKWQRIILLIVLAYEALGAMTGGLLLIMKPDGKFMDMPVNLMHGTFLNFLMPGIILTAMGILSALAFVLLIRRKQNDWLWACIALGGWFIWFYTEIIILQELHWLHLMWAVPVLIGIIVVIPLVIARNNTDSMLEGLLYCGVLSSLWYVFVSVYVPFYYVGYTPASQTVSELSSYGAPTRILWVLLATFYPLLFGAFGWGVFYTAENNKRLRIAAGFIIAYSVFNFYWPPMDKREVISAVGRSLNDSLHIGWTIVTMLLAIAIMTFSAGGSGKKFRIYTSISIMLMIVFGILTAKDTPALEANLPTPMMGIWERASEAVYFLWVMALAVKLLYVVRQHRLVQI
;
A
#
# COMPACT_ATOMS: atom_id res chain seq x y z
N MET A 1 25.15 -12.78 -0.33
CA MET A 1 25.59 -11.47 0.22
C MET A 1 25.07 -11.34 1.66
N ARG A 2 25.93 -11.28 2.69
CA ARG A 2 25.47 -11.16 4.11
C ARG A 2 25.25 -9.69 4.47
N ILE A 3 24.01 -9.31 4.76
CA ILE A 3 23.68 -7.99 5.27
C ILE A 3 24.04 -7.97 6.75
N SER A 4 25.02 -7.17 7.15
CA SER A 4 25.26 -6.92 8.57
C SER A 4 24.12 -6.08 9.15
N ILE A 5 23.64 -6.46 10.33
CA ILE A 5 22.64 -5.73 11.12
C ILE A 5 23.07 -4.27 11.36
N ASP A 6 24.37 -3.98 11.35
CA ASP A 6 24.91 -2.63 11.55
C ASP A 6 24.57 -1.64 10.42
N HIS A 7 24.07 -2.12 9.27
CA HIS A 7 23.59 -1.29 8.16
C HIS A 7 22.11 -0.88 8.30
N ILE A 8 21.37 -1.42 9.27
CA ILE A 8 19.95 -1.14 9.49
C ILE A 8 19.80 0.01 10.49
N LYS A 9 20.22 1.21 10.09
CA LYS A 9 20.22 2.38 10.97
C LYS A 9 18.90 3.15 10.90
N TRP A 10 18.57 3.68 9.72
CA TRP A 10 17.37 4.50 9.55
C TRP A 10 16.08 3.68 9.65
N GLN A 11 16.07 2.44 9.16
CA GLN A 11 14.89 1.57 9.26
C GLN A 11 14.51 1.33 10.72
N ARG A 12 15.51 1.09 11.57
CA ARG A 12 15.29 0.88 13.00
C ARG A 12 14.82 2.15 13.70
N ILE A 13 15.33 3.32 13.32
CA ILE A 13 14.84 4.60 13.85
C ILE A 13 13.36 4.77 13.52
N ILE A 14 12.97 4.53 12.27
CA ILE A 14 11.57 4.61 11.84
C ILE A 14 10.70 3.63 12.63
N LEU A 15 11.12 2.37 12.76
CA LEU A 15 10.39 1.37 13.55
C LEU A 15 10.23 1.77 15.01
N LEU A 16 11.28 2.33 15.64
CA LEU A 16 11.20 2.83 17.01
C LEU A 16 10.20 3.98 17.13
N ILE A 17 10.18 4.91 16.18
CA ILE A 17 9.21 6.01 16.15
C ILE A 17 7.79 5.46 16.03
N VAL A 18 7.54 4.57 15.07
CA VAL A 18 6.21 3.96 14.85
C VAL A 18 5.75 3.21 16.09
N LEU A 19 6.58 2.31 16.63
CA LEU A 19 6.20 1.52 17.81
C LEU A 19 5.95 2.38 19.06
N ALA A 20 6.72 3.45 19.24
CA ALA A 20 6.49 4.40 20.34
C ALA A 20 5.21 5.21 20.14
N TYR A 21 4.96 5.68 18.91
CA TYR A 21 3.77 6.44 18.55
C TYR A 21 2.50 5.61 18.80
N GLU A 22 2.46 4.38 18.30
CA GLU A 22 1.34 3.47 18.52
C GLU A 22 1.20 3.07 19.99
N ALA A 23 2.30 2.79 20.69
CA ALA A 23 2.24 2.43 22.11
C ALA A 23 1.61 3.54 22.97
N LEU A 24 2.07 4.79 22.80
CA LEU A 24 1.56 5.91 23.56
C LEU A 24 0.10 6.21 23.22
N GLY A 25 -0.24 6.27 21.92
CA GLY A 25 -1.60 6.51 21.46
C GLY A 25 -2.59 5.46 21.95
N ALA A 26 -2.24 4.19 21.83
CA ALA A 26 -3.09 3.09 22.20
C ALA A 26 -3.27 2.92 23.71
N MET A 27 -2.22 3.13 24.50
CA MET A 27 -2.33 3.05 25.96
C MET A 27 -3.16 4.22 26.50
N THR A 28 -2.93 5.44 26.00
CA THR A 28 -3.72 6.61 26.41
C THR A 28 -5.17 6.47 25.99
N GLY A 29 -5.43 6.15 24.73
CA GLY A 29 -6.77 5.94 24.21
C GLY A 29 -7.47 4.77 24.92
N GLY A 30 -6.81 3.62 24.99
CA GLY A 30 -7.36 2.42 25.62
C GLY A 30 -7.73 2.63 27.09
N LEU A 31 -6.87 3.29 27.88
CA LEU A 31 -7.15 3.60 29.29
C LEU A 31 -8.34 4.54 29.45
N LEU A 32 -8.44 5.58 28.61
CA LEU A 32 -9.59 6.50 28.64
C LEU A 32 -10.91 5.77 28.35
N LEU A 33 -10.92 4.85 27.37
CA LEU A 33 -12.09 4.02 27.07
C LEU A 33 -12.42 3.01 28.17
N ILE A 34 -11.42 2.48 28.89
CA ILE A 34 -11.65 1.62 30.06
C ILE A 34 -12.23 2.42 31.22
N MET A 35 -11.72 3.63 31.47
CA MET A 35 -12.18 4.50 32.57
C MET A 35 -13.60 5.02 32.33
N LYS A 36 -13.94 5.33 31.07
CA LYS A 36 -15.27 5.75 30.64
C LYS A 36 -15.71 4.96 29.40
N PRO A 37 -16.26 3.75 29.62
CA PRO A 37 -16.73 2.90 28.52
C PRO A 37 -17.90 3.47 27.72
N ASP A 38 -18.58 4.50 28.23
CA ASP A 38 -19.60 5.25 27.47
C ASP A 38 -18.99 6.15 26.37
N GLY A 39 -17.65 6.27 26.32
CA GLY A 39 -16.91 7.03 25.32
C GLY A 39 -16.87 8.54 25.56
N LYS A 40 -17.44 9.02 26.68
CA LYS A 40 -17.61 10.44 26.98
C LYS A 40 -16.31 11.24 27.07
N PHE A 41 -15.20 10.60 27.43
CA PHE A 41 -13.89 11.27 27.49
C PHE A 41 -13.28 11.58 26.12
N MET A 42 -13.80 10.98 25.05
CA MET A 42 -13.33 11.21 23.68
C MET A 42 -14.43 11.74 22.76
N ASP A 43 -15.58 12.13 23.32
CA ASP A 43 -16.77 12.52 22.56
C ASP A 43 -17.20 11.47 21.51
N MET A 44 -17.02 10.19 21.85
CA MET A 44 -17.39 9.06 20.98
C MET A 44 -18.65 8.38 21.48
N PRO A 45 -19.81 8.54 20.81
CA PRO A 45 -21.01 7.84 21.23
C PRO A 45 -20.96 6.35 20.84
N VAL A 46 -21.48 5.48 21.72
CA VAL A 46 -21.42 4.01 21.58
C VAL A 46 -22.10 3.50 20.30
N ASN A 47 -23.10 4.23 19.80
CA ASN A 47 -23.81 3.88 18.58
C ASN A 47 -22.90 3.83 17.33
N LEU A 48 -21.74 4.48 17.34
CA LEU A 48 -20.74 4.40 16.28
C LEU A 48 -20.29 2.96 15.98
N MET A 49 -20.32 2.07 16.98
CA MET A 49 -19.92 0.67 16.81
C MET A 49 -21.02 -0.23 16.25
N HIS A 50 -22.18 0.33 15.88
CA HIS A 50 -23.31 -0.38 15.28
C HIS A 50 -23.77 -1.62 16.05
N GLY A 51 -23.70 -1.58 17.39
CA GLY A 51 -24.10 -2.68 18.27
C GLY A 51 -23.10 -3.84 18.35
N THR A 52 -21.91 -3.73 17.72
CA THR A 52 -20.85 -4.76 17.82
C THR A 52 -20.37 -4.96 19.25
N PHE A 53 -20.27 -3.87 20.01
CA PHE A 53 -19.98 -3.89 21.44
C PHE A 53 -21.05 -3.12 22.21
N LEU A 54 -21.31 -3.54 23.45
CA LEU A 54 -22.25 -2.86 24.35
C LEU A 54 -21.74 -1.49 24.81
N ASN A 55 -20.42 -1.32 24.87
CA ASN A 55 -19.70 -0.11 25.27
C ASN A 55 -18.22 -0.25 24.85
N PHE A 56 -17.41 0.78 25.08
CA PHE A 56 -15.99 0.80 24.68
C PHE A 56 -15.03 0.05 25.61
N LEU A 57 -15.52 -0.70 26.62
CA LEU A 57 -14.64 -1.43 27.54
C LEU A 57 -13.77 -2.46 26.80
N MET A 58 -14.38 -3.29 25.96
CA MET A 58 -13.65 -4.31 25.18
C MET A 58 -12.68 -3.69 24.17
N PRO A 59 -13.09 -2.71 23.33
CA PRO A 59 -12.15 -1.95 22.51
C PRO A 59 -11.00 -1.34 23.33
N GLY A 60 -11.28 -0.74 24.48
CA GLY A 60 -10.28 -0.13 25.36
C GLY A 60 -9.25 -1.12 25.91
N ILE A 61 -9.69 -2.33 26.28
CA ILE A 61 -8.81 -3.44 26.69
C ILE A 61 -7.92 -3.87 25.53
N ILE A 62 -8.48 -4.04 24.32
CA ILE A 62 -7.72 -4.44 23.13
C ILE A 62 -6.67 -3.37 22.79
N LEU A 63 -7.06 -2.10 22.72
CA LEU A 63 -6.17 -0.96 22.50
C LEU A 63 -5.03 -0.94 23.53
N THR A 64 -5.34 -1.09 24.81
CA THR A 64 -4.32 -1.08 25.87
C THR A 64 -3.36 -2.27 25.74
N ALA A 65 -3.87 -3.46 25.46
CA ALA A 65 -3.05 -4.66 25.24
C ALA A 65 -2.11 -4.51 24.04
N MET A 66 -2.61 -3.94 22.94
CA MET A 66 -1.80 -3.65 21.75
C MET A 66 -0.76 -2.56 22.00
N GLY A 67 -1.09 -1.56 22.82
CA GLY A 67 -0.14 -0.56 23.29
C GLY A 67 1.01 -1.16 24.10
N ILE A 68 0.70 -2.08 25.03
CA ILE A 68 1.70 -2.83 25.81
C ILE A 68 2.58 -3.70 24.90
N LEU A 69 1.98 -4.40 23.93
CA LEU A 69 2.72 -5.19 22.94
C LEU A 69 3.67 -4.32 22.13
N SER A 70 3.24 -3.13 21.72
CA SER A 70 4.05 -2.17 20.96
C SER A 70 5.20 -1.62 21.81
N ALA A 71 4.96 -1.32 23.09
CA ALA A 71 6.00 -0.92 24.04
C ALA A 71 7.02 -2.04 24.28
N LEU A 72 6.58 -3.30 24.38
CA LEU A 72 7.47 -4.45 24.48
C LEU A 72 8.34 -4.58 23.22
N ALA A 73 7.74 -4.52 22.03
CA ALA A 73 8.46 -4.57 20.77
C ALA A 73 9.49 -3.43 20.67
N PHE A 74 9.12 -2.21 21.08
CA PHE A 74 10.01 -1.06 21.18
C PHE A 74 11.22 -1.34 22.09
N VAL A 75 10.98 -1.86 23.30
CA VAL A 75 12.04 -2.18 24.28
C VAL A 75 12.96 -3.29 23.78
N LEU A 76 12.43 -4.31 23.12
CA LEU A 76 13.24 -5.38 22.53
C LEU A 76 14.07 -4.86 21.36
N LEU A 77 13.47 -4.00 20.53
CA LEU A 77 14.13 -3.37 19.40
C LEU A 77 15.24 -2.44 19.86
N ILE A 78 15.05 -1.59 20.89
CA ILE A 78 16.12 -0.71 21.41
C ILE A 78 17.26 -1.51 22.05
N ARG A 79 16.93 -2.62 22.72
CA ARG A 79 17.89 -3.54 23.35
C ARG A 79 18.58 -4.50 22.38
N ARG A 80 18.29 -4.43 21.07
CA ARG A 80 18.89 -5.28 20.01
C ARG A 80 18.76 -6.78 20.28
N LYS A 81 17.66 -7.21 20.91
CA LYS A 81 17.45 -8.63 21.22
C LYS A 81 17.32 -9.44 19.93
N GLN A 82 17.70 -10.72 19.96
CA GLN A 82 17.76 -11.56 18.75
C GLN A 82 16.38 -11.73 18.06
N ASN A 83 15.30 -11.66 18.84
CA ASN A 83 13.92 -11.77 18.39
C ASN A 83 13.22 -10.40 18.20
N ASP A 84 13.98 -9.30 18.17
CA ASP A 84 13.43 -7.94 17.98
C ASP A 84 12.52 -7.81 16.75
N TRP A 85 12.94 -8.39 15.64
CA TRP A 85 12.20 -8.43 14.38
C TRP A 85 10.83 -9.11 14.51
N LEU A 86 10.75 -10.22 15.26
CA LEU A 86 9.53 -11.01 15.41
C LEU A 86 8.47 -10.21 16.17
N TRP A 87 8.87 -9.58 17.28
CA TRP A 87 7.96 -8.76 18.07
C TRP A 87 7.52 -7.50 17.33
N ALA A 88 8.40 -6.88 16.54
CA ALA A 88 8.01 -5.79 15.67
C ALA A 88 6.97 -6.24 14.63
N CYS A 89 7.15 -7.41 13.99
CA CYS A 89 6.17 -7.97 13.05
C CYS A 89 4.84 -8.29 13.73
N ILE A 90 4.85 -8.90 14.93
CA ILE A 90 3.63 -9.23 15.68
C ILE A 90 2.88 -7.95 16.06
N ALA A 91 3.57 -6.91 16.55
CA ALA A 91 2.94 -5.64 16.90
C ALA A 91 2.33 -4.94 15.68
N LEU A 92 3.10 -4.79 14.59
CA LEU A 92 2.63 -4.14 13.37
C LEU A 92 1.50 -4.91 12.68
N GLY A 93 1.58 -6.25 12.65
CA GLY A 93 0.52 -7.11 12.12
C GLY A 93 -0.76 -7.04 12.96
N GLY A 94 -0.62 -6.96 14.29
CA GLY A 94 -1.74 -6.72 15.20
C GLY A 94 -2.44 -5.40 14.89
N TRP A 95 -1.68 -4.31 14.74
CA TRP A 95 -2.23 -3.00 14.36
C TRP A 95 -2.94 -3.01 13.01
N PHE A 96 -2.33 -3.63 12.01
CA PHE A 96 -2.96 -3.77 10.70
C PHE A 96 -4.32 -4.47 10.79
N ILE A 97 -4.42 -5.58 11.53
CA ILE A 97 -5.67 -6.30 11.74
C ILE A 97 -6.67 -5.45 12.53
N TRP A 98 -6.21 -4.75 13.56
CA TRP A 98 -7.07 -3.91 14.38
C TRP A 98 -7.69 -2.76 13.60
N PHE A 99 -6.92 -2.00 12.81
CA PHE A 99 -7.46 -0.93 11.99
C PHE A 99 -8.48 -1.43 10.96
N TYR A 100 -8.24 -2.61 10.37
CA TYR A 100 -9.22 -3.23 9.47
C TYR A 100 -10.51 -3.58 10.21
N THR A 101 -10.38 -4.16 11.39
CA THR A 101 -11.51 -4.50 12.25
C THR A 101 -12.30 -3.24 12.62
N GLU A 102 -11.61 -2.17 13.01
CA GLU A 102 -12.20 -0.88 13.36
C GLU A 102 -12.96 -0.27 12.18
N ILE A 103 -12.35 -0.19 10.99
CA ILE A 103 -13.01 0.33 9.78
C ILE A 103 -14.27 -0.48 9.43
N ILE A 104 -14.24 -1.80 9.60
CA ILE A 104 -15.41 -2.67 9.34
C ILE A 104 -16.52 -2.41 10.37
N ILE A 105 -16.17 -2.27 11.65
CA ILE A 105 -17.14 -2.01 12.73
C ILE A 105 -17.78 -0.63 12.57
N LEU A 106 -16.95 0.39 12.32
CA LEU A 106 -17.39 1.78 12.19
C LEU A 106 -18.04 2.05 10.83
N GLN A 107 -17.85 1.18 9.84
CA GLN A 107 -18.36 1.34 8.47
C GLN A 107 -18.01 2.71 7.86
N GLU A 108 -16.86 3.26 8.25
CA GLU A 108 -16.42 4.59 7.84
C GLU A 108 -14.90 4.65 7.72
N LEU A 109 -14.42 5.44 6.76
CA LEU A 109 -13.01 5.83 6.64
C LEU A 109 -12.82 7.25 7.17
N HIS A 110 -12.70 7.36 8.49
CA HIS A 110 -12.35 8.60 9.17
C HIS A 110 -10.86 8.94 9.03
N TRP A 111 -10.50 10.23 9.07
CA TRP A 111 -9.10 10.68 8.92
C TRP A 111 -8.17 10.15 10.03
N LEU A 112 -8.72 9.84 11.21
CA LEU A 112 -7.97 9.20 12.30
C LEU A 112 -7.44 7.84 11.88
N HIS A 113 -8.19 7.05 11.11
CA HIS A 113 -7.67 5.78 10.57
C HIS A 113 -6.44 6.02 9.70
N LEU A 114 -6.41 7.11 8.92
CA LEU A 114 -5.24 7.45 8.12
C LEU A 114 -4.04 7.85 9.00
N MET A 115 -4.29 8.70 10.00
CA MET A 115 -3.26 9.18 10.92
C MET A 115 -2.55 8.03 11.65
N TRP A 116 -3.32 7.02 12.12
CA TRP A 116 -2.77 5.88 12.85
C TRP A 116 -2.32 4.73 11.93
N ALA A 117 -3.01 4.46 10.82
CA ALA A 117 -2.65 3.34 9.96
C ALA A 117 -1.40 3.61 9.11
N VAL A 118 -1.19 4.82 8.59
CA VAL A 118 -0.04 5.11 7.71
C VAL A 118 1.32 4.84 8.39
N PRO A 119 1.58 5.29 9.64
CA PRO A 119 2.79 4.91 10.36
C PRO A 119 3.00 3.39 10.45
N VAL A 120 1.94 2.63 10.73
CA VAL A 120 2.00 1.16 10.81
C VAL A 120 2.31 0.54 9.45
N LEU A 121 1.67 1.00 8.38
CA LEU A 121 1.93 0.53 7.01
C LEU A 121 3.38 0.81 6.59
N ILE A 122 3.91 1.99 6.94
CA ILE A 122 5.34 2.32 6.76
C ILE A 122 6.21 1.36 7.58
N GLY A 123 5.84 1.10 8.85
CA GLY A 123 6.50 0.13 9.71
C GLY A 123 6.57 -1.26 9.08
N ILE A 124 5.48 -1.73 8.45
CA ILE A 124 5.40 -3.03 7.78
C ILE A 124 6.37 -3.10 6.59
N ILE A 125 6.49 -2.04 5.79
CA ILE A 125 7.48 -2.00 4.70
C ILE A 125 8.91 -1.97 5.29
N VAL A 126 9.14 -1.19 6.34
CA VAL A 126 10.47 -0.91 6.86
C VAL A 126 11.02 -2.02 7.77
N VAL A 127 10.17 -2.90 8.30
CA VAL A 127 10.60 -4.07 9.09
C VAL A 127 11.27 -5.14 8.23
N ILE A 128 10.99 -5.18 6.92
CA ILE A 128 11.48 -6.22 5.99
C ILE A 128 13.02 -6.37 6.02
N PRO A 129 13.84 -5.30 5.89
CA PRO A 129 15.29 -5.37 6.06
C PRO A 129 15.74 -6.04 7.36
N LEU A 130 15.04 -5.78 8.47
CA LEU A 130 15.35 -6.35 9.78
C LEU A 130 15.05 -7.86 9.80
N VAL A 131 13.94 -8.28 9.19
CA VAL A 131 13.60 -9.70 9.02
C VAL A 131 14.67 -10.42 8.19
N ILE A 132 15.09 -9.82 7.07
CA ILE A 132 16.09 -10.40 6.17
C ILE A 132 17.45 -10.52 6.86
N ALA A 133 17.89 -9.49 7.59
CA ALA A 133 19.18 -9.56 8.30
C ALA A 133 19.22 -10.65 9.37
N ARG A 134 18.05 -11.06 9.89
CA ARG A 134 17.90 -12.15 10.86
C ARG A 134 17.66 -13.51 10.20
N ASN A 135 17.12 -13.55 8.99
CA ASN A 135 16.70 -14.77 8.27
C ASN A 135 17.15 -14.75 6.79
N ASN A 136 18.44 -14.49 6.55
CA ASN A 136 18.98 -14.28 5.20
C ASN A 136 19.10 -15.60 4.43
N THR A 137 18.03 -15.99 3.74
CA THR A 137 17.97 -17.17 2.88
C THR A 137 17.58 -16.76 1.46
N ASP A 138 18.02 -17.52 0.46
CA ASP A 138 17.61 -17.24 -0.91
C ASP A 138 16.10 -17.42 -1.10
N SER A 139 15.45 -18.31 -0.33
CA SER A 139 13.99 -18.50 -0.34
C SER A 139 13.26 -17.23 0.12
N MET A 140 13.80 -16.50 1.09
CA MET A 140 13.26 -15.21 1.52
C MET A 140 13.36 -14.19 0.38
N LEU A 141 14.51 -14.14 -0.30
CA LEU A 141 14.70 -13.24 -1.44
C LEU A 141 13.75 -13.56 -2.60
N GLU A 142 13.58 -14.85 -2.93
CA GLU A 142 12.59 -15.29 -3.91
C GLU A 142 11.18 -14.87 -3.51
N GLY A 143 10.80 -15.07 -2.24
CA GLY A 143 9.50 -14.65 -1.71
C GLY A 143 9.23 -13.16 -1.93
N LEU A 144 10.20 -12.29 -1.63
CA LEU A 144 10.09 -10.85 -1.89
C LEU A 144 9.94 -10.54 -3.38
N LEU A 145 10.66 -11.23 -4.26
CA LEU A 145 10.54 -11.04 -5.70
C LEU A 145 9.17 -11.53 -6.22
N TYR A 146 8.66 -12.63 -5.68
CA TYR A 146 7.30 -13.11 -5.96
C TYR A 146 6.22 -12.10 -5.57
N CYS A 147 6.46 -11.26 -4.56
CA CYS A 147 5.53 -10.18 -4.21
C CYS A 147 5.26 -9.22 -5.38
N GLY A 148 6.16 -9.06 -6.35
CA GLY A 148 5.91 -8.24 -7.54
C GLY A 148 4.90 -8.89 -8.50
N VAL A 149 4.90 -10.21 -8.59
CA VAL A 149 3.88 -10.97 -9.34
C VAL A 149 2.56 -10.93 -8.58
N LEU A 150 2.59 -11.22 -7.28
CA LEU A 150 1.41 -11.24 -6.44
C LEU A 150 0.73 -9.87 -6.35
N SER A 151 1.49 -8.76 -6.24
CA SER A 151 0.91 -7.41 -6.21
C SER A 151 0.15 -7.12 -7.49
N SER A 152 0.72 -7.48 -8.64
CA SER A 152 0.14 -7.28 -9.97
C SER A 152 -1.16 -8.08 -10.14
N LEU A 153 -1.14 -9.37 -9.79
CA LEU A 153 -2.33 -10.23 -9.85
C LEU A 153 -3.39 -9.80 -8.84
N TRP A 154 -2.98 -9.36 -7.64
CA TRP A 154 -3.89 -8.89 -6.62
C TRP A 154 -4.65 -7.65 -7.07
N TYR A 155 -3.96 -6.65 -7.64
CA TYR A 155 -4.65 -5.44 -8.11
C TYR A 155 -5.66 -5.76 -9.23
N VAL A 156 -5.28 -6.63 -10.19
CA VAL A 156 -6.20 -7.12 -11.23
C VAL A 156 -7.39 -7.86 -10.62
N PHE A 157 -7.17 -8.69 -9.61
CA PHE A 157 -8.26 -9.35 -8.90
C PHE A 157 -9.21 -8.33 -8.26
N VAL A 158 -8.69 -7.34 -7.54
CA VAL A 158 -9.51 -6.30 -6.89
C VAL A 158 -10.29 -5.49 -7.93
N SER A 159 -9.67 -5.12 -9.06
CA SER A 159 -10.31 -4.33 -10.13
C SER A 159 -11.39 -5.10 -10.91
N VAL A 160 -11.42 -6.43 -10.81
CA VAL A 160 -12.47 -7.31 -11.36
C VAL A 160 -13.51 -7.66 -10.31
N TYR A 161 -13.09 -7.91 -9.07
CA TYR A 161 -13.96 -8.38 -7.99
C TYR A 161 -14.83 -7.28 -7.38
N VAL A 162 -14.26 -6.11 -7.08
CA VAL A 162 -14.98 -5.02 -6.42
C VAL A 162 -16.16 -4.48 -7.25
N PRO A 163 -16.08 -4.34 -8.59
CA PRO A 163 -17.21 -3.94 -9.43
C PRO A 163 -18.51 -4.74 -9.23
N PHE A 164 -18.44 -6.02 -8.85
CA PHE A 164 -19.64 -6.83 -8.60
C PHE A 164 -20.53 -6.27 -7.48
N TYR A 165 -19.99 -5.39 -6.64
CA TYR A 165 -20.68 -4.78 -5.50
C TYR A 165 -21.11 -3.32 -5.77
N TYR A 166 -20.96 -2.82 -7.00
CA TYR A 166 -21.40 -1.48 -7.38
C TYR A 166 -22.46 -1.57 -8.49
N VAL A 167 -23.73 -1.55 -8.10
CA VAL A 167 -24.86 -1.50 -9.04
C VAL A 167 -24.78 -0.24 -9.90
N GLY A 168 -24.84 -0.41 -11.23
CA GLY A 168 -24.71 0.67 -12.20
C GLY A 168 -23.26 0.92 -12.64
N TYR A 169 -22.26 0.31 -11.99
CA TYR A 169 -20.88 0.40 -12.43
C TYR A 169 -20.62 -0.41 -13.69
N THR A 170 -20.12 0.25 -14.74
CA THR A 170 -19.73 -0.41 -15.99
C THR A 170 -18.22 -0.29 -16.20
N PRO A 171 -17.44 -1.40 -16.12
CA PRO A 171 -15.99 -1.37 -16.24
C PRO A 171 -15.45 -0.77 -17.55
N ALA A 172 -16.25 -0.79 -18.62
CA ALA A 172 -15.86 -0.21 -19.90
C ALA A 172 -15.89 1.33 -19.86
N SER A 173 -16.92 1.90 -19.24
CA SER A 173 -17.15 3.34 -19.27
C SER A 173 -16.64 4.08 -18.04
N GLN A 174 -16.42 3.38 -16.92
CA GLN A 174 -16.03 3.98 -15.65
C GLN A 174 -14.63 3.58 -15.22
N THR A 175 -13.93 4.52 -14.65
CA THR A 175 -12.57 4.31 -14.17
C THR A 175 -12.56 3.45 -12.91
N VAL A 176 -11.44 2.80 -12.66
CA VAL A 176 -11.12 2.09 -11.42
C VAL A 176 -11.19 3.06 -10.24
N SER A 177 -10.76 4.31 -10.42
CA SER A 177 -10.85 5.34 -9.37
C SER A 177 -12.26 5.58 -8.85
N GLU A 178 -13.29 5.46 -9.70
CA GLU A 178 -14.70 5.63 -9.31
C GLU A 178 -15.18 4.57 -8.29
N LEU A 179 -14.53 3.39 -8.21
CA LEU A 179 -14.83 2.36 -7.21
C LEU A 179 -14.51 2.82 -5.77
N SER A 180 -13.63 3.81 -5.65
CA SER A 180 -13.18 4.41 -4.40
C SER A 180 -13.75 5.81 -4.15
N SER A 181 -14.63 6.29 -5.02
CA SER A 181 -15.21 7.64 -4.94
C SER A 181 -16.01 7.86 -3.65
N TYR A 182 -16.13 9.12 -3.23
CA TYR A 182 -16.95 9.48 -2.08
C TYR A 182 -18.39 9.02 -2.26
N GLY A 183 -18.91 8.31 -1.26
CA GLY A 183 -20.25 7.73 -1.29
C GLY A 183 -20.43 6.55 -2.24
N ALA A 184 -19.38 6.03 -2.88
CA ALA A 184 -19.49 4.76 -3.61
C ALA A 184 -19.76 3.60 -2.62
N PRO A 185 -20.67 2.68 -2.93
CA PRO A 185 -20.96 1.54 -2.06
C PRO A 185 -19.74 0.63 -1.87
N THR A 186 -18.80 0.66 -2.81
CA THR A 186 -17.58 -0.13 -2.81
C THR A 186 -16.39 0.52 -2.12
N ARG A 187 -16.49 1.77 -1.66
CA ARG A 187 -15.32 2.54 -1.21
C ARG A 187 -14.52 1.84 -0.10
N ILE A 188 -15.20 1.36 0.95
CA ILE A 188 -14.54 0.69 2.07
C ILE A 188 -13.92 -0.63 1.61
N LEU A 189 -14.68 -1.43 0.85
CA LEU A 189 -14.20 -2.70 0.29
C LEU A 189 -12.96 -2.47 -0.58
N TRP A 190 -12.97 -1.45 -1.44
CA TRP A 190 -11.85 -1.07 -2.28
C TRP A 190 -10.63 -0.71 -1.43
N VAL A 191 -10.76 0.19 -0.47
CA VAL A 191 -9.62 0.65 0.35
C VAL A 191 -9.00 -0.50 1.14
N LEU A 192 -9.81 -1.35 1.77
CA LEU A 192 -9.31 -2.51 2.52
C LEU A 192 -8.58 -3.52 1.61
N LEU A 193 -9.12 -3.84 0.44
CA LEU A 193 -8.47 -4.79 -0.46
C LEU A 193 -7.26 -4.18 -1.19
N ALA A 194 -7.36 -2.94 -1.66
CA ALA A 194 -6.31 -2.28 -2.43
C ALA A 194 -5.06 -2.01 -1.59
N THR A 195 -5.17 -1.85 -0.28
CA THR A 195 -4.01 -1.61 0.62
C THR A 195 -2.97 -2.73 0.59
N PHE A 196 -3.35 -3.97 0.24
CA PHE A 196 -2.38 -5.06 0.08
C PHE A 196 -1.44 -4.87 -1.12
N TYR A 197 -1.87 -4.14 -2.16
CA TYR A 197 -1.05 -3.87 -3.33
C TYR A 197 0.25 -3.11 -2.97
N PRO A 198 0.23 -1.92 -2.32
CA PRO A 198 1.46 -1.23 -1.95
C PRO A 198 2.29 -1.99 -0.91
N LEU A 199 1.69 -2.82 -0.05
CA LEU A 199 2.44 -3.67 0.87
C LEU A 199 3.26 -4.75 0.13
N LEU A 200 2.62 -5.48 -0.79
CA LEU A 200 3.28 -6.47 -1.63
C LEU A 200 4.32 -5.82 -2.54
N PHE A 201 3.98 -4.67 -3.15
CA PHE A 201 4.88 -3.96 -4.04
C PHE A 201 6.08 -3.35 -3.29
N GLY A 202 5.89 -2.89 -2.05
CA GLY A 202 6.97 -2.44 -1.17
C GLY A 202 7.92 -3.58 -0.80
N ALA A 203 7.39 -4.77 -0.51
CA ALA A 203 8.19 -5.98 -0.30
C ALA A 203 8.99 -6.36 -1.56
N PHE A 204 8.37 -6.26 -2.73
CA PHE A 204 9.06 -6.40 -4.01
C PHE A 204 10.21 -5.40 -4.17
N GLY A 205 10.01 -4.13 -3.78
CA GLY A 205 11.05 -3.11 -3.77
C GLY A 205 12.29 -3.52 -2.97
N TRP A 206 12.11 -4.11 -1.78
CA TRP A 206 13.23 -4.67 -1.03
C TRP A 206 13.88 -5.87 -1.72
N GLY A 207 13.10 -6.78 -2.32
CA GLY A 207 13.63 -7.87 -3.14
C GLY A 207 14.51 -7.36 -4.29
N VAL A 208 14.07 -6.32 -4.99
CA VAL A 208 14.85 -5.64 -6.04
C VAL A 208 16.13 -5.04 -5.46
N PHE A 209 16.05 -4.36 -4.30
CA PHE A 209 17.21 -3.75 -3.65
C PHE A 209 18.30 -4.77 -3.32
N TYR A 210 17.92 -5.91 -2.75
CA TYR A 210 18.86 -6.96 -2.36
C TYR A 210 19.40 -7.78 -3.53
N THR A 211 18.62 -7.91 -4.61
CA THR A 211 19.08 -8.54 -5.86
C THR A 211 20.01 -7.63 -6.67
N ALA A 212 19.98 -6.32 -6.43
CA ALA A 212 20.71 -5.36 -7.25
C ALA A 212 22.24 -5.46 -7.14
N GLU A 213 22.79 -6.06 -6.08
CA GLU A 213 24.24 -6.12 -5.82
C GLU A 213 24.92 -4.77 -6.11
N ASN A 214 25.82 -4.67 -7.09
CA ASN A 214 26.54 -3.44 -7.46
C ASN A 214 25.81 -2.57 -8.52
N ASN A 215 24.62 -2.97 -8.96
CA ASN A 215 23.84 -2.24 -9.97
C ASN A 215 23.14 -1.01 -9.36
N LYS A 216 23.83 0.13 -9.42
CA LYS A 216 23.31 1.42 -8.89
C LYS A 216 21.92 1.78 -9.44
N ARG A 217 21.65 1.51 -10.72
CA ARG A 217 20.37 1.84 -11.36
C ARG A 217 19.22 1.01 -10.77
N LEU A 218 19.47 -0.28 -10.53
CA LEU A 218 18.45 -1.16 -9.94
C LEU A 218 18.21 -0.84 -8.45
N ARG A 219 19.24 -0.38 -7.72
CA ARG A 219 19.06 0.16 -6.36
C ARG A 219 18.21 1.44 -6.33
N ILE A 220 18.41 2.34 -7.29
CA ILE A 220 17.58 3.55 -7.44
C ILE A 220 16.13 3.15 -7.76
N ALA A 221 15.94 2.18 -8.67
CA ALA A 221 14.61 1.67 -8.99
C ALA A 221 13.90 1.09 -7.76
N ALA A 222 14.59 0.31 -6.92
CA ALA A 222 14.06 -0.18 -5.65
C ALA A 222 13.62 0.96 -4.72
N GLY A 223 14.41 2.04 -4.63
CA GLY A 223 14.04 3.24 -3.88
C GLY A 223 12.73 3.86 -4.38
N PHE A 224 12.56 3.97 -5.70
CA PHE A 224 11.30 4.45 -6.29
C PHE A 224 10.12 3.50 -6.05
N ILE A 225 10.33 2.17 -6.06
CA ILE A 225 9.27 1.20 -5.73
C ILE A 225 8.80 1.38 -4.28
N ILE A 226 9.73 1.56 -3.34
CA ILE A 226 9.41 1.80 -1.92
C ILE A 226 8.69 3.15 -1.76
N ALA A 227 9.18 4.21 -2.42
CA ALA A 227 8.56 5.53 -2.39
C ALA A 227 7.14 5.51 -2.98
N TYR A 228 6.95 4.83 -4.12
CA TYR A 228 5.64 4.61 -4.73
C TYR A 228 4.69 3.90 -3.77
N SER A 229 5.17 2.87 -3.08
CA SER A 229 4.36 2.09 -2.15
C SER A 229 3.91 2.93 -0.95
N VAL A 230 4.82 3.71 -0.36
CA VAL A 230 4.50 4.63 0.75
C VAL A 230 3.56 5.74 0.31
N PHE A 231 3.77 6.33 -0.86
CA PHE A 231 2.92 7.38 -1.40
C PHE A 231 1.47 6.90 -1.63
N ASN A 232 1.31 5.64 -2.04
CA ASN A 232 0.01 5.02 -2.31
C ASN A 232 -0.67 4.39 -1.08
N PHE A 233 -0.16 4.59 0.14
CA PHE A 233 -0.93 4.27 1.35
C PHE A 233 -2.10 5.23 1.58
N TYR A 234 -2.02 6.42 1.00
CA TYR A 234 -3.16 7.31 0.88
C TYR A 234 -3.50 7.46 -0.60
N TRP A 235 -4.79 7.36 -0.90
CA TRP A 235 -5.34 7.66 -2.20
C TRP A 235 -6.50 8.63 -1.97
N PRO A 236 -6.35 9.93 -2.33
CA PRO A 236 -7.44 10.88 -2.24
C PRO A 236 -8.62 10.33 -3.05
N PRO A 237 -9.80 10.12 -2.46
CA PRO A 237 -10.95 9.70 -3.24
C PRO A 237 -11.28 10.77 -4.29
N MET A 238 -12.12 10.46 -5.26
CA MET A 238 -12.73 11.50 -6.10
C MET A 238 -14.20 11.65 -5.72
N ASP A 239 -14.81 12.78 -6.02
CA ASP A 239 -16.25 12.91 -5.96
C ASP A 239 -16.91 12.12 -7.09
N LYS A 240 -18.20 11.79 -6.92
CA LYS A 240 -18.95 11.14 -8.00
C LYS A 240 -19.20 12.13 -9.14
N ARG A 241 -19.38 11.59 -10.35
CA ARG A 241 -19.63 12.38 -11.57
C ARG A 241 -20.78 13.37 -11.41
N GLU A 242 -21.88 12.93 -10.79
CA GLU A 242 -23.05 13.78 -10.58
C GLU A 242 -22.72 15.00 -9.71
N VAL A 243 -21.91 14.80 -8.67
CA VAL A 243 -21.46 15.87 -7.76
C VAL A 243 -20.54 16.83 -8.50
N ILE A 244 -19.53 16.31 -9.21
CA ILE A 244 -18.58 17.13 -9.98
C ILE A 244 -19.34 17.99 -11.01
N SER A 245 -20.31 17.41 -11.71
CA SER A 245 -21.11 18.14 -12.71
C SER A 245 -22.01 19.22 -12.13
N ALA A 246 -22.49 19.03 -10.90
CA ALA A 246 -23.44 19.94 -10.25
C ALA A 246 -22.77 21.11 -9.56
N VAL A 247 -21.64 20.88 -8.88
CA VAL A 247 -20.98 21.89 -8.03
C VAL A 247 -19.54 22.19 -8.40
N GLY A 248 -19.00 21.51 -9.43
CA GLY A 248 -17.60 21.61 -9.83
C GLY A 248 -16.67 20.70 -9.04
N ARG A 249 -15.37 20.73 -9.39
CA ARG A 249 -14.33 19.92 -8.73
C ARG A 249 -14.08 20.39 -7.31
N SER A 250 -13.98 19.45 -6.37
CA SER A 250 -13.52 19.71 -5.02
C SER A 250 -11.98 19.77 -4.93
N LEU A 251 -11.47 20.16 -3.76
CA LEU A 251 -10.05 20.03 -3.43
C LEU A 251 -9.60 18.57 -3.58
N ASN A 252 -10.46 17.62 -3.21
CA ASN A 252 -10.15 16.22 -3.20
C ASN A 252 -10.04 15.65 -4.62
N ASP A 253 -10.87 16.11 -5.56
CA ASP A 253 -10.68 15.82 -6.99
C ASP A 253 -9.35 16.34 -7.53
N SER A 254 -8.95 17.54 -7.11
CA SER A 254 -7.67 18.13 -7.50
C SER A 254 -6.48 17.35 -6.93
N LEU A 255 -6.58 16.92 -5.66
CA LEU A 255 -5.60 16.04 -5.03
C LEU A 255 -5.55 14.68 -5.70
N HIS A 256 -6.69 14.09 -6.08
CA HIS A 256 -6.76 12.83 -6.79
C HIS A 256 -6.02 12.89 -8.13
N ILE A 257 -6.24 13.96 -8.92
CA ILE A 257 -5.49 14.20 -10.17
C ILE A 257 -3.99 14.34 -9.89
N GLY A 258 -3.62 15.12 -8.87
CA GLY A 258 -2.22 15.28 -8.46
C GLY A 258 -1.57 13.94 -8.08
N TRP A 259 -2.27 13.09 -7.32
CA TRP A 259 -1.83 11.76 -6.93
C TRP A 259 -1.64 10.85 -8.14
N THR A 260 -2.56 10.88 -9.10
CA THR A 260 -2.45 10.14 -10.36
C THR A 260 -1.20 10.55 -11.15
N ILE A 261 -0.92 11.85 -11.26
CA ILE A 261 0.26 12.35 -11.97
C ILE A 261 1.55 11.90 -11.27
N VAL A 262 1.64 12.08 -9.95
CA VAL A 262 2.83 11.67 -9.18
C VAL A 262 3.05 10.16 -9.27
N THR A 263 1.98 9.37 -9.16
CA THR A 263 2.01 7.90 -9.29
C THR A 263 2.49 7.47 -10.67
N MET A 264 2.03 8.13 -11.74
CA MET A 264 2.48 7.88 -13.11
C MET A 264 3.96 8.22 -13.29
N LEU A 265 4.43 9.36 -12.76
CA LEU A 265 5.84 9.76 -12.84
C LEU A 265 6.75 8.78 -12.07
N LEU A 266 6.33 8.33 -10.89
CA LEU A 266 7.03 7.31 -10.13
C LEU A 266 7.06 5.97 -10.90
N ALA A 267 5.95 5.55 -11.51
CA ALA A 267 5.90 4.35 -12.35
C ALA A 267 6.90 4.43 -13.53
N ILE A 268 6.92 5.55 -14.26
CA ILE A 268 7.87 5.76 -15.36
C ILE A 268 9.33 5.75 -14.86
N ALA A 269 9.61 6.35 -13.70
CA ALA A 269 10.94 6.32 -13.09
C ALA A 269 11.36 4.89 -12.73
N ILE A 270 10.50 4.12 -12.06
CA ILE A 270 10.72 2.70 -11.74
C ILE A 270 11.07 1.93 -13.01
N MET A 271 10.28 2.10 -14.07
CA MET A 271 10.47 1.43 -15.34
C MET A 271 11.82 1.78 -15.97
N THR A 272 12.12 3.08 -16.05
CA THR A 272 13.33 3.62 -16.68
C THR A 272 14.60 3.16 -15.97
N PHE A 273 14.66 3.26 -14.64
CA PHE A 273 15.83 2.86 -13.87
C PHE A 273 16.05 1.33 -13.89
N SER A 274 14.96 0.54 -13.84
CA SER A 274 15.02 -0.92 -13.95
C SER A 274 15.52 -1.37 -15.33
N ALA A 275 15.08 -0.68 -16.40
CA ALA A 275 15.55 -0.91 -17.76
C ALA A 275 17.02 -0.51 -17.94
N GLY A 276 17.42 0.64 -17.38
CA GLY A 276 18.80 1.10 -17.42
C GLY A 276 19.77 0.12 -16.75
N GLY A 277 19.34 -0.57 -15.69
CA GLY A 277 20.09 -1.64 -15.03
C GLY A 277 20.07 -3.00 -15.77
N SER A 278 19.39 -3.08 -16.91
CA SER A 278 19.08 -4.33 -17.62
C SER A 278 19.67 -4.40 -19.04
N GLY A 279 19.70 -5.60 -19.64
CA GLY A 279 20.13 -5.82 -21.03
C GLY A 279 19.19 -5.26 -22.11
N LYS A 280 19.67 -5.20 -23.37
CA LYS A 280 19.03 -4.51 -24.51
C LYS A 280 17.58 -4.92 -24.77
N LYS A 281 17.27 -6.23 -24.75
CA LYS A 281 15.90 -6.73 -24.99
C LYS A 281 14.89 -6.16 -23.99
N PHE A 282 15.24 -6.15 -22.71
CA PHE A 282 14.37 -5.62 -21.65
C PHE A 282 14.21 -4.10 -21.75
N ARG A 283 15.23 -3.36 -22.22
CA ARG A 283 15.10 -1.93 -22.47
C ARG A 283 14.08 -1.61 -23.55
N ILE A 284 14.12 -2.34 -24.68
CA ILE A 284 13.16 -2.16 -25.77
C ILE A 284 11.74 -2.48 -25.27
N TYR A 285 11.58 -3.61 -24.57
CA TYR A 285 10.31 -3.97 -23.95
C TYR A 285 9.78 -2.86 -23.03
N THR A 286 10.62 -2.34 -22.12
CA THR A 286 10.24 -1.22 -21.25
C THR A 286 9.87 0.03 -22.02
N SER A 287 10.63 0.42 -23.05
CA SER A 287 10.32 1.61 -23.86
C SER A 287 8.95 1.48 -24.54
N ILE A 288 8.63 0.30 -25.06
CA ILE A 288 7.32 0.02 -25.66
C ILE A 288 6.23 0.08 -24.59
N SER A 289 6.44 -0.54 -23.42
CA SER A 289 5.48 -0.49 -22.31
C SER A 289 5.21 0.93 -21.83
N ILE A 290 6.24 1.76 -21.65
CA ILE A 290 6.08 3.18 -21.26
C ILE A 290 5.26 3.93 -22.32
N MET A 291 5.58 3.75 -23.60
CA MET A 291 4.84 4.39 -24.69
C MET A 291 3.35 3.98 -24.67
N LEU A 292 3.06 2.68 -24.53
CA LEU A 292 1.68 2.19 -24.47
C LEU A 292 0.92 2.75 -23.25
N MET A 293 1.56 2.76 -22.08
CA MET A 293 1.00 3.33 -20.86
C MET A 293 0.67 4.82 -21.03
N ILE A 294 1.56 5.60 -21.65
CA ILE A 294 1.32 7.02 -21.94
C ILE A 294 0.16 7.18 -22.94
N VAL A 295 0.13 6.40 -24.01
CA VAL A 295 -0.95 6.46 -25.01
C VAL A 295 -2.31 6.17 -24.37
N PHE A 296 -2.43 5.10 -23.59
CA PHE A 296 -3.68 4.77 -22.90
C PHE A 296 -4.05 5.77 -21.81
N GLY A 297 -3.06 6.33 -21.10
CA GLY A 297 -3.29 7.44 -20.16
C GLY A 297 -3.85 8.68 -20.85
N ILE A 298 -3.31 9.07 -22.01
CA ILE A 298 -3.83 10.19 -22.81
C ILE A 298 -5.24 9.92 -23.30
N LEU A 299 -5.53 8.69 -23.76
CA LEU A 299 -6.88 8.31 -24.19
C LEU A 299 -7.88 8.35 -23.04
N THR A 300 -7.48 7.97 -21.83
CA THR A 300 -8.31 8.11 -20.62
C THR A 300 -8.58 9.60 -20.31
N ALA A 301 -7.53 10.43 -20.32
CA ALA A 301 -7.63 11.86 -20.02
C ALA A 301 -8.48 12.65 -21.05
N LYS A 302 -8.58 12.16 -22.30
CA LYS A 302 -9.42 12.75 -23.33
C LYS A 302 -10.91 12.75 -22.95
N ASP A 303 -11.35 11.76 -22.19
CA ASP A 303 -12.74 11.61 -21.76
C ASP A 303 -13.04 12.38 -20.44
N THR A 304 -12.03 12.98 -19.80
CA THR A 304 -12.18 13.76 -18.55
C THR A 304 -13.22 14.89 -18.65
N PRO A 305 -13.29 15.70 -19.72
CA PRO A 305 -14.32 16.73 -19.83
C PRO A 305 -15.75 16.15 -19.88
N ALA A 306 -15.91 14.98 -20.50
CA ALA A 306 -17.20 14.29 -20.54
C ALA A 306 -17.54 13.70 -19.16
N LEU A 307 -16.57 13.12 -18.45
CA LEU A 307 -16.75 12.67 -17.06
C LEU A 307 -17.23 13.82 -16.16
N GLU A 308 -16.62 14.99 -16.27
CA GLU A 308 -16.95 16.17 -15.46
C GLU A 308 -18.32 16.75 -15.76
N ALA A 309 -18.75 16.67 -17.02
CA ALA A 309 -20.10 17.04 -17.42
C ALA A 309 -21.14 15.93 -17.14
N ASN A 310 -20.74 14.84 -16.47
CA ASN A 310 -21.56 13.65 -16.26
C ASN A 310 -22.17 13.08 -17.56
N LEU A 311 -21.39 13.14 -18.64
CA LEU A 311 -21.74 12.62 -19.96
C LEU A 311 -21.18 11.20 -20.15
N PRO A 312 -21.68 10.44 -21.14
CA PRO A 312 -21.17 9.10 -21.44
C PRO A 312 -19.67 9.13 -21.80
N THR A 313 -18.92 8.18 -21.23
CA THR A 313 -17.49 7.98 -21.48
C THR A 313 -17.22 6.52 -21.89
N PRO A 314 -17.69 6.05 -23.05
CA PRO A 314 -17.86 4.61 -23.33
C PRO A 314 -16.59 3.75 -23.22
N MET A 315 -15.42 4.35 -23.40
CA MET A 315 -14.13 3.64 -23.45
C MET A 315 -13.16 4.06 -22.34
N MET A 316 -13.49 5.05 -21.52
CA MET A 316 -12.56 5.62 -20.54
C MET A 316 -12.04 4.57 -19.56
N GLY A 317 -12.92 3.69 -19.07
CA GLY A 317 -12.56 2.60 -18.17
C GLY A 317 -11.71 1.51 -18.84
N ILE A 318 -11.87 1.30 -20.14
CA ILE A 318 -11.03 0.37 -20.93
C ILE A 318 -9.61 0.94 -21.07
N TRP A 319 -9.48 2.23 -21.40
CA TRP A 319 -8.17 2.85 -21.57
C TRP A 319 -7.38 2.87 -20.28
N GLU A 320 -8.02 3.23 -19.17
CA GLU A 320 -7.34 3.24 -17.87
C GLU A 320 -6.84 1.84 -17.49
N ARG A 321 -7.70 0.83 -17.58
CA ARG A 321 -7.34 -0.56 -17.29
C ARG A 321 -6.26 -1.09 -18.23
N ALA A 322 -6.27 -0.70 -19.51
CA ALA A 322 -5.21 -1.07 -20.44
C ALA A 322 -3.86 -0.45 -20.04
N SER A 323 -3.86 0.82 -19.59
CA SER A 323 -2.68 1.48 -19.04
C SER A 323 -2.14 0.74 -17.81
N GLU A 324 -3.01 0.43 -16.84
CA GLU A 324 -2.66 -0.33 -15.63
C GLU A 324 -2.15 -1.74 -15.97
N ALA A 325 -2.82 -2.46 -16.88
CA ALA A 325 -2.44 -3.82 -17.28
C ALA A 325 -1.05 -3.85 -17.92
N VAL A 326 -0.69 -2.86 -18.75
CA VAL A 326 0.66 -2.72 -19.31
C VAL A 326 1.70 -2.58 -18.19
N TYR A 327 1.42 -1.77 -17.17
CA TYR A 327 2.31 -1.61 -16.02
C TYR A 327 2.45 -2.89 -15.21
N PHE A 328 1.35 -3.58 -14.89
CA PHE A 328 1.37 -4.84 -14.14
C PHE A 328 2.09 -5.97 -14.87
N LEU A 329 1.87 -6.10 -16.18
CA LEU A 329 2.63 -7.05 -17.01
C LEU A 329 4.12 -6.75 -16.98
N TRP A 330 4.49 -5.46 -17.01
CA TRP A 330 5.88 -5.04 -16.92
C TRP A 330 6.50 -5.37 -15.55
N VAL A 331 5.77 -5.13 -14.45
CA VAL A 331 6.22 -5.49 -13.08
C VAL A 331 6.45 -7.01 -12.98
N MET A 332 5.52 -7.82 -13.48
CA MET A 332 5.66 -9.27 -13.52
C MET A 332 6.90 -9.70 -14.33
N ALA A 333 7.15 -9.09 -15.49
CA ALA A 333 8.32 -9.38 -16.30
C ALA A 333 9.64 -9.03 -15.57
N LEU A 334 9.69 -7.91 -14.83
CA LEU A 334 10.84 -7.58 -13.99
C LEU A 334 11.04 -8.61 -12.87
N ALA A 335 9.97 -8.99 -12.17
CA ALA A 335 10.01 -9.96 -11.08
C ALA A 335 10.53 -11.32 -11.55
N VAL A 336 9.97 -11.88 -12.64
CA VAL A 336 10.40 -13.16 -13.22
C VAL A 336 11.86 -13.11 -13.65
N LYS A 337 12.29 -11.99 -14.25
CA LYS A 337 13.68 -11.81 -14.65
C LYS A 337 14.64 -11.84 -13.45
N LEU A 338 14.30 -11.16 -12.36
CA LEU A 338 15.14 -11.15 -11.15
C LEU A 338 15.13 -12.50 -10.44
N LEU A 339 13.99 -13.20 -10.41
CA LEU A 339 13.91 -14.58 -9.92
C LEU A 339 14.84 -15.52 -10.69
N TYR A 340 14.89 -15.39 -12.01
CA TYR A 340 15.82 -16.16 -12.84
C TYR A 340 17.28 -15.90 -12.45
N VAL A 341 17.66 -14.62 -12.23
CA VAL A 341 19.01 -14.26 -11.78
C VAL A 341 19.35 -14.93 -10.45
N VAL A 342 18.48 -14.81 -9.43
CA VAL A 342 18.70 -15.41 -8.11
C VAL A 342 18.87 -16.93 -8.20
N ARG A 343 18.05 -17.61 -9.01
CA ARG A 343 18.12 -19.07 -9.19
C ARG A 343 19.40 -19.52 -9.88
N GLN A 344 19.86 -18.78 -10.89
CA GLN A 344 21.13 -19.09 -11.57
C GLN A 344 22.32 -18.94 -10.62
N HIS A 345 22.34 -17.90 -9.79
CA HIS A 345 23.40 -17.75 -8.78
C HIS A 345 23.43 -18.90 -7.78
N ARG A 346 22.26 -19.39 -7.34
CA ARG A 346 22.19 -20.55 -6.44
C ARG A 346 22.78 -21.81 -7.08
N LEU A 347 22.45 -22.08 -8.35
CA LEU A 347 22.94 -23.27 -9.06
C LEU A 347 24.47 -23.28 -9.25
N VAL A 348 25.11 -22.12 -9.29
CA VAL A 348 26.57 -22.00 -9.42
C VAL A 348 27.30 -22.17 -8.06
N GLN A 349 26.58 -22.05 -6.94
CA GLN A 349 27.14 -22.18 -5.59
C GLN A 349 27.01 -23.59 -4.99
N ILE A 350 26.26 -24.47 -5.65
CA ILE A 350 26.14 -25.92 -5.34
C ILE A 350 27.13 -26.66 -6.23
#